data_AF-A0A137QEA0-F1
#
_entry.id   AF-A0A137QEA0-F1
#
_cell.length_a   1.000
_cell.length_b   1.000
_cell.length_c   1.000
_cell.angle_alpha   90.00
_cell.angle_beta   90.00
_cell.angle_gamma   90.00
#
_symmetry.space_group_name_H-M   'P 1'
#
loop_
_entity.id
_entity.type
_entity.pdbx_description
1 polymer ?
#
loop_
_entity_poly.entity_id
_entity_poly.type
_entity_poly.pdbx_seq_one_letter_code
_entity_poly.pdbx_strand_id
1 'polypeptide(L)'
;MTCTTPSASAILPYQAGSRLSLRIDGFPFTLNVDVLQPVLPFRPVSQILVVQSSSEETEELLDLPRGTSFIVKVYDPRFREDRFKCKWSRPWSYTAECEAAKIRVTEGRDPDFKFWPEPEEEDAAGWEEWFYQKAETQHHYELSAYRRLAPLQGTFVPRCYGTGVLKLPNRHICPDVLLLEYVPDARRLDTVDPQNVDSSIARALLDTVGQIHELGVTHLNFNEGHVLFTPGGCPTRGVIIDFGWSSYRGDLESDVEWKEEVEASGDYEFMKLYLKRFLGSDIESIYKQDTIYSVWEDGKVPFVSAEDIGELAADLLASWEVRQPNWNRDVIIHGLSLNSKDVRPLCLL
;
A
#
# COMPACT_ATOMS: atom_id res chain seq x y z
N MET A 1 -30.02 15.08 33.06
CA MET A 1 -30.05 15.16 31.59
C MET A 1 -30.52 13.81 31.07
N THR A 2 -31.69 13.75 30.46
CA THR A 2 -32.24 12.50 29.89
C THR A 2 -31.61 12.29 28.50
N CYS A 3 -30.77 11.28 28.37
CA CYS A 3 -30.15 10.88 27.11
C CYS A 3 -31.19 10.13 26.27
N THR A 4 -31.81 10.80 25.31
CA THR A 4 -32.69 10.16 24.33
C THR A 4 -31.86 9.35 23.34
N THR A 5 -32.08 8.04 23.30
CA THR A 5 -31.44 7.10 22.37
C THR A 5 -31.85 7.43 20.93
N PRO A 6 -30.90 7.70 20.01
CA PRO A 6 -31.24 7.86 18.60
C PRO A 6 -31.73 6.52 18.02
N SER A 7 -32.79 6.56 17.22
CA SER A 7 -33.29 5.43 16.44
C SER A 7 -32.19 4.90 15.51
N ALA A 8 -32.06 3.56 15.43
CA ALA A 8 -31.11 2.83 14.58
C ALA A 8 -31.28 3.05 13.06
N SER A 9 -32.23 3.92 12.64
CA SER A 9 -32.35 4.44 11.29
C SER A 9 -31.44 5.65 11.00
N ALA A 10 -30.51 5.96 11.90
CA ALA A 10 -29.47 6.96 11.68
C ALA A 10 -28.74 6.65 10.36
N ILE A 11 -29.07 7.44 9.33
CA ILE A 11 -28.52 7.42 7.99
C ILE A 11 -27.03 7.11 8.08
N LEU A 12 -26.62 5.99 7.49
CA LEU A 12 -25.21 5.63 7.36
C LEU A 12 -24.50 6.84 6.73
N PRO A 13 -23.57 7.52 7.44
CA PRO A 13 -23.02 8.78 6.95
C PRO A 13 -22.23 8.61 5.64
N TYR A 14 -21.97 7.37 5.24
CA TYR A 14 -21.10 6.97 4.14
C TYR A 14 -21.84 6.61 2.85
N GLN A 15 -23.11 7.02 2.70
CA GLN A 15 -23.88 6.77 1.49
C GLN A 15 -23.47 7.71 0.35
N ALA A 16 -23.61 7.25 -0.90
CA ALA A 16 -23.45 8.09 -2.07
C ALA A 16 -24.36 9.33 -1.99
N GLY A 17 -23.81 10.49 -2.35
CA GLY A 17 -24.46 11.79 -2.24
C GLY A 17 -24.42 12.42 -0.85
N SER A 18 -23.87 11.74 0.18
CA SER A 18 -23.65 12.37 1.48
C SER A 18 -22.49 13.35 1.44
N ARG A 19 -22.52 14.35 2.32
CA ARG A 19 -21.43 15.30 2.52
C ARG A 19 -20.75 15.06 3.86
N LEU A 20 -19.43 15.00 3.84
CA LEU A 20 -18.59 14.82 5.02
C LEU A 20 -17.73 16.06 5.26
N SER A 21 -17.46 16.34 6.54
CA SER A 21 -16.59 17.44 6.97
C SER A 21 -15.37 16.88 7.71
N LEU A 22 -14.20 17.06 7.11
CA LEU A 22 -12.93 16.55 7.58
C LEU A 22 -12.08 17.70 8.13
N ARG A 23 -11.51 17.54 9.32
CA ARG A 23 -10.48 18.45 9.83
C ARG A 23 -9.13 17.83 9.52
N ILE A 24 -8.40 18.41 8.58
CA ILE A 24 -7.12 17.89 8.10
C ILE A 24 -5.98 18.41 8.98
N ASP A 25 -5.05 17.54 9.34
CA ASP A 25 -3.93 17.88 10.20
C ASP A 25 -2.96 18.81 9.47
N GLY A 26 -2.44 19.81 10.19
CA GLY A 26 -1.54 20.83 9.63
C GLY A 26 -2.25 21.97 8.90
N PHE A 27 -3.57 21.90 8.72
CA PHE A 27 -4.33 22.93 8.00
C PHE A 27 -5.39 23.59 8.90
N PRO A 28 -5.61 24.91 8.78
CA PRO A 28 -6.58 25.64 9.59
C PRO A 28 -8.03 25.51 9.09
N PHE A 29 -8.26 24.83 7.96
CA PHE A 29 -9.57 24.72 7.32
C PHE A 29 -10.25 23.36 7.56
N THR A 30 -11.55 23.31 7.23
CA THR A 30 -12.31 22.06 7.15
C THR A 30 -12.50 21.70 5.69
N LEU A 31 -12.03 20.52 5.30
CA LEU A 31 -12.26 19.98 3.96
C LEU A 31 -13.67 19.37 3.92
N ASN A 32 -14.52 19.88 3.04
CA ASN A 32 -15.81 19.26 2.77
C ASN A 32 -15.69 18.40 1.52
N VAL A 33 -16.16 17.16 1.62
CA VAL A 33 -16.14 16.21 0.53
C VAL A 33 -17.52 15.65 0.29
N ASP A 34 -17.86 15.44 -0.98
CA ASP A 34 -19.08 14.77 -1.39
C ASP A 34 -18.75 13.29 -1.68
N VAL A 35 -19.45 12.38 -1.03
CA VAL A 35 -19.25 10.93 -1.19
C VAL A 35 -19.86 10.51 -2.52
N LEU A 36 -19.01 10.07 -3.45
CA LEU A 36 -19.47 9.55 -4.74
C LEU A 36 -19.98 8.13 -4.58
N GLN A 37 -19.21 7.28 -3.91
CA GLN A 37 -19.62 5.91 -3.59
C GLN A 37 -18.78 5.32 -2.45
N PRO A 38 -19.37 4.49 -1.59
CA PRO A 38 -18.61 3.59 -0.73
C PRO A 38 -18.05 2.42 -1.55
N VAL A 39 -16.83 1.99 -1.26
CA VAL A 39 -16.25 0.75 -1.80
C VAL A 39 -16.71 -0.42 -0.94
N LEU A 40 -17.44 -1.35 -1.54
CA LEU A 40 -18.04 -2.51 -0.88
C LEU A 40 -17.47 -3.84 -1.42
N PRO A 41 -17.41 -4.90 -0.59
CA PRO A 41 -17.69 -4.89 0.85
C PRO A 41 -16.62 -4.06 1.59
N PHE A 42 -17.01 -3.46 2.71
CA PHE A 42 -16.03 -2.79 3.56
C PHE A 42 -14.99 -3.83 4.02
N ARG A 43 -13.71 -3.49 3.89
CA ARG A 43 -12.62 -4.26 4.50
C ARG A 43 -12.87 -4.34 6.01
N PRO A 44 -12.31 -5.33 6.73
CA PRO A 44 -12.72 -5.68 8.10
C PRO A 44 -12.59 -4.58 9.16
N VAL A 45 -11.99 -3.44 8.81
CA VAL A 45 -11.38 -2.50 9.74
C VAL A 45 -11.81 -1.06 9.50
N SER A 46 -12.02 -0.67 8.23
CA SER A 46 -12.19 0.73 7.83
C SER A 46 -13.22 0.86 6.71
N GLN A 47 -13.79 2.04 6.59
CA GLN A 47 -14.70 2.40 5.51
C GLN A 47 -13.89 3.08 4.41
N ILE A 48 -14.02 2.62 3.18
CA ILE A 48 -13.32 3.19 2.04
C ILE A 48 -14.33 3.95 1.19
N LEU A 49 -14.12 5.25 1.01
CA LEU A 49 -15.03 6.13 0.30
C LEU A 49 -14.32 6.73 -0.90
N VAL A 50 -14.92 6.62 -2.08
CA VAL A 50 -14.54 7.45 -3.23
C VAL A 50 -15.28 8.77 -3.08
N VAL A 51 -14.54 9.87 -3.00
CA VAL A 51 -15.09 11.19 -2.75
C VAL A 51 -14.57 12.21 -3.76
N GLN A 52 -15.20 13.37 -3.81
CA GLN A 52 -14.72 14.55 -4.53
C GLN A 52 -14.69 15.74 -3.58
N SER A 53 -13.71 16.63 -3.75
CA SER A 53 -13.68 17.89 -2.99
C SER A 53 -14.83 18.79 -3.42
N SER A 54 -15.46 19.48 -2.48
CA SER A 54 -16.46 20.50 -2.78
C SER A 54 -15.85 21.88 -3.08
N SER A 55 -14.52 22.05 -3.00
CA SER A 55 -13.83 23.33 -3.19
C SER A 55 -12.47 23.18 -3.88
N GLU A 56 -12.27 23.92 -4.98
CA GLU A 56 -11.00 24.00 -5.72
C GLU A 56 -9.85 24.55 -4.86
N GLU A 57 -10.15 25.50 -3.96
CA GLU A 57 -9.13 26.09 -3.05
C GLU A 57 -8.50 25.02 -2.16
N THR A 58 -9.34 24.13 -1.62
CA THR A 58 -8.86 23.02 -0.78
C THR A 58 -8.17 21.92 -1.59
N GLU A 59 -8.46 21.80 -2.89
CA GLU A 59 -7.71 20.89 -3.76
C GLU A 59 -6.28 21.37 -3.94
N GLU A 60 -6.09 22.67 -4.21
CA GLU A 60 -4.77 23.25 -4.39
C GLU A 60 -3.91 23.19 -3.11
N LEU A 61 -4.50 23.47 -1.94
CA LEU A 61 -3.78 23.43 -0.67
C LEU A 61 -3.29 22.04 -0.27
N LEU A 62 -3.96 20.98 -0.73
CA LEU A 62 -3.64 19.58 -0.42
C LEU A 62 -2.95 18.85 -1.57
N ASP A 63 -2.62 19.56 -2.66
CA ASP A 63 -2.12 18.96 -3.91
C ASP A 63 -3.04 17.81 -4.39
N LEU A 64 -4.35 17.98 -4.20
CA LEU A 64 -5.34 17.04 -4.69
C LEU A 64 -5.52 17.24 -6.19
N PRO A 65 -5.71 16.15 -6.94
CA PRO A 65 -5.89 16.22 -8.38
C PRO A 65 -7.23 16.93 -8.71
N ARG A 66 -7.11 18.10 -9.37
CA ARG A 66 -8.23 19.03 -9.61
C ARG A 66 -9.41 18.37 -10.31
N GLY A 67 -10.60 18.51 -9.73
CA GLY A 67 -11.83 17.99 -10.32
C GLY A 67 -11.87 16.46 -10.47
N THR A 68 -10.96 15.74 -9.81
CA THR A 68 -10.94 14.27 -9.82
C THR A 68 -11.26 13.68 -8.45
N SER A 69 -11.61 12.40 -8.43
CA SER A 69 -11.93 11.70 -7.20
C SER A 69 -10.68 11.28 -6.45
N PHE A 70 -10.80 11.15 -5.13
CA PHE A 70 -9.78 10.56 -4.26
C PHE A 70 -10.44 9.65 -3.23
N ILE A 71 -9.64 8.91 -2.48
CA ILE A 71 -10.10 8.01 -1.44
C ILE A 71 -10.05 8.69 -0.08
N VAL A 72 -11.13 8.56 0.69
CA VAL A 72 -11.12 8.79 2.14
C VAL A 72 -11.30 7.45 2.83
N LYS A 73 -10.26 6.99 3.52
CA LYS A 73 -10.28 5.79 4.36
C LYS A 73 -10.59 6.21 5.79
N VAL A 74 -11.72 5.78 6.33
CA VAL A 74 -12.24 6.17 7.65
C VAL A 74 -12.08 5.00 8.63
N TYR A 75 -11.36 5.20 9.71
CA TYR A 75 -11.17 4.22 10.78
C TYR A 75 -12.28 4.36 11.83
N ASP A 76 -13.53 4.17 11.42
CA ASP A 76 -14.69 4.27 12.32
C ASP A 76 -14.93 2.93 13.04
N PRO A 77 -14.72 2.86 14.37
CA PRO A 77 -14.81 1.60 15.11
C PRO A 77 -16.15 0.90 14.97
N ARG A 78 -17.24 1.63 14.66
CA ARG A 78 -18.60 1.08 14.50
C ARG A 78 -18.72 0.01 13.43
N PHE A 79 -17.88 0.08 12.41
CA PHE A 79 -18.01 -0.74 11.21
C PHE A 79 -16.98 -1.87 11.14
N ARG A 80 -16.23 -2.10 12.23
CA ARG A 80 -15.29 -3.21 12.28
C ARG A 80 -16.04 -4.53 12.22
N GLU A 81 -15.49 -5.46 11.44
CA GLU A 81 -16.12 -6.75 11.16
C GLU A 81 -16.04 -7.71 12.36
N ASP A 82 -15.02 -7.53 13.20
CA ASP A 82 -14.85 -8.28 14.45
C ASP A 82 -16.04 -8.11 15.41
N ARG A 83 -16.80 -7.00 15.34
CA ARG A 83 -18.08 -6.80 16.06
C ARG A 83 -19.18 -7.80 15.68
N PHE A 84 -19.11 -8.36 14.48
CA PHE A 84 -20.15 -9.21 13.91
C PHE A 84 -19.74 -10.68 13.79
N LYS A 85 -18.43 -10.98 13.87
CA LYS A 85 -17.88 -12.33 13.68
C LYS A 85 -17.76 -13.19 14.93
N CYS A 86 -17.75 -12.59 16.12
CA CYS A 86 -17.58 -13.36 17.36
C CYS A 86 -18.90 -14.01 17.82
N LYS A 87 -18.78 -15.05 18.66
CA LYS A 87 -19.92 -15.76 19.30
C LYS A 87 -20.89 -14.80 19.97
N TRP A 88 -20.39 -13.64 20.39
CA TRP A 88 -21.11 -12.56 21.03
C TRP A 88 -21.10 -11.36 20.10
N SER A 89 -22.25 -11.00 19.52
CA SER A 89 -22.35 -9.76 18.76
C SER A 89 -22.11 -8.57 19.69
N ARG A 90 -21.24 -7.64 19.28
CA ARG A 90 -20.89 -6.43 20.03
C ARG A 90 -21.34 -5.19 19.26
N PRO A 91 -22.67 -5.01 19.09
CA PRO A 91 -23.20 -3.88 18.35
C PRO A 91 -22.80 -2.58 19.05
N TRP A 92 -22.45 -1.59 18.24
CA TRP A 92 -22.15 -0.27 18.77
C TRP A 92 -23.34 0.33 19.52
N SER A 93 -23.07 1.02 20.63
CA SER A 93 -24.06 1.86 21.30
C SER A 93 -23.47 3.20 21.73
N TYR A 94 -24.28 4.26 21.63
CA TYR A 94 -23.87 5.61 22.05
C TYR A 94 -23.50 5.68 23.53
N THR A 95 -24.24 4.96 24.39
CA THR A 95 -23.97 4.92 25.83
C THR A 95 -22.60 4.31 26.12
N ALA A 96 -22.27 3.17 25.51
CA ALA A 96 -20.98 2.53 25.70
C ALA A 96 -19.83 3.40 25.17
N GLU A 97 -19.99 4.06 24.01
CA GLU A 97 -18.99 4.99 23.48
C GLU A 97 -18.78 6.19 24.42
N CYS A 98 -19.85 6.71 25.02
CA CYS A 98 -19.77 7.81 25.98
C CYS A 98 -19.01 7.41 27.25
N GLU A 99 -19.27 6.23 27.81
CA GLU A 99 -18.53 5.73 28.96
C GLU A 99 -17.06 5.43 28.61
N ALA A 100 -16.79 4.77 27.48
CA ALA A 100 -15.43 4.53 26.97
C ALA A 100 -14.62 5.83 26.86
N ALA A 101 -15.23 6.89 26.31
CA ALA A 101 -14.59 8.20 26.21
C ALA A 101 -14.22 8.80 27.58
N LYS A 102 -15.04 8.58 28.62
CA LYS A 102 -14.72 9.03 29.98
C LYS A 102 -13.56 8.23 30.59
N ILE A 103 -13.51 6.92 30.36
CA ILE A 103 -12.41 6.06 30.82
C ILE A 103 -11.10 6.56 30.19
N ARG A 104 -11.09 6.78 28.87
CA ARG A 104 -9.91 7.31 28.15
C ARG A 104 -9.39 8.64 28.69
N VAL A 105 -10.28 9.55 29.06
CA VAL A 105 -9.89 10.83 29.68
C VAL A 105 -9.26 10.63 31.06
N THR A 106 -9.71 9.61 31.80
CA THR A 106 -9.28 9.35 33.17
C THR A 106 -7.97 8.59 33.23
N GLU A 107 -7.85 7.51 32.45
CA GLU A 107 -6.68 6.63 32.44
C GLU A 107 -5.56 7.15 31.53
N GLY A 108 -5.91 8.05 30.60
CA GLY A 108 -5.00 8.52 29.58
C GLY A 108 -4.82 7.51 28.46
N ARG A 109 -3.97 7.87 27.51
CA ARG A 109 -3.59 7.03 26.38
C ARG A 109 -2.15 6.56 26.56
N ASP A 110 -1.90 5.29 26.27
CA ASP A 110 -0.55 4.76 26.20
C ASP A 110 0.17 5.34 24.95
N PRO A 111 1.30 6.06 25.10
CA PRO A 111 2.00 6.68 23.98
C PRO A 111 2.63 5.66 23.03
N ASP A 112 2.85 4.43 23.49
CA ASP A 112 3.38 3.32 22.70
C ASP A 112 2.26 2.49 22.05
N PHE A 113 1.01 2.94 22.14
CA PHE A 113 -0.17 2.25 21.59
C PHE A 113 -0.33 0.81 22.10
N LYS A 114 0.12 0.53 23.32
CA LYS A 114 -0.13 -0.77 23.93
C LYS A 114 -1.61 -0.92 24.19
N PHE A 115 -2.19 -1.98 23.64
CA PHE A 115 -3.58 -2.35 23.90
C PHE A 115 -3.79 -2.52 25.41
N TRP A 116 -4.93 -2.04 25.89
CA TRP A 116 -5.44 -2.46 27.19
C TRP A 116 -5.64 -3.97 27.20
N PRO A 117 -5.86 -4.62 28.36
CA PRO A 117 -6.30 -6.01 28.38
C PRO A 117 -7.60 -6.20 27.59
N GLU A 118 -7.78 -7.40 27.02
CA GLU A 118 -9.04 -7.74 26.36
C GLU A 118 -10.20 -7.60 27.37
N PRO A 119 -11.27 -6.83 27.06
CA PRO A 119 -12.36 -6.60 27.99
C PRO A 119 -13.17 -7.87 28.30
N GLU A 120 -13.84 -7.91 29.45
CA GLU A 120 -14.79 -8.97 29.79
C GLU A 120 -16.00 -8.96 28.84
N GLU A 121 -16.70 -10.09 28.68
CA GLU A 121 -17.77 -10.24 27.68
C GLU A 121 -18.90 -9.23 27.87
N GLU A 122 -19.26 -8.91 29.11
CA GLU A 122 -20.33 -7.98 29.48
C GLU A 122 -19.89 -6.50 29.52
N ASP A 123 -18.59 -6.21 29.40
CA ASP A 123 -18.05 -4.85 29.48
C ASP A 123 -18.20 -4.10 28.14
N ALA A 124 -19.40 -3.64 27.86
CA ALA A 124 -19.69 -2.90 26.63
C ALA A 124 -18.80 -1.66 26.44
N ALA A 125 -18.47 -0.94 27.52
CA ALA A 125 -17.63 0.26 27.44
C ALA A 125 -16.16 -0.10 27.16
N GLY A 126 -15.63 -1.12 27.85
CA GLY A 126 -14.30 -1.66 27.55
C GLY A 126 -14.19 -2.13 26.12
N TRP A 127 -15.22 -2.80 25.57
CA TRP A 127 -15.23 -3.19 24.16
C TRP A 127 -15.22 -2.01 23.19
N GLU A 128 -15.98 -0.94 23.46
CA GLU A 128 -15.93 0.27 22.64
C GLU A 128 -14.55 0.91 22.63
N GLU A 129 -13.89 0.97 23.79
CA GLU A 129 -12.53 1.47 23.90
C GLU A 129 -11.51 0.56 23.20
N TRP A 130 -11.64 -0.76 23.35
CA TRP A 130 -10.81 -1.72 22.64
C TRP A 130 -10.90 -1.56 21.11
N PHE A 131 -12.11 -1.41 20.57
CA PHE A 131 -12.30 -1.19 19.14
C PHE A 131 -11.78 0.17 18.68
N TYR A 132 -11.87 1.20 19.53
CA TYR A 132 -11.26 2.51 19.29
C TYR A 132 -9.73 2.38 19.19
N GLN A 133 -9.08 1.74 20.18
CA GLN A 133 -7.63 1.51 20.17
C GLN A 133 -7.20 0.73 18.93
N LYS A 134 -7.95 -0.31 18.52
CA LYS A 134 -7.65 -1.06 17.30
C LYS A 134 -7.71 -0.17 16.06
N ALA A 135 -8.73 0.66 15.92
CA ALA A 135 -8.87 1.57 14.79
C ALA A 135 -7.72 2.60 14.75
N GLU A 136 -7.36 3.16 15.90
CA GLU A 136 -6.29 4.15 16.06
C GLU A 136 -4.91 3.55 15.79
N THR A 137 -4.60 2.35 16.31
CA THR A 137 -3.35 1.63 16.02
C THR A 137 -3.20 1.34 14.54
N GLN A 138 -4.28 0.93 13.85
CA GLN A 138 -4.21 0.62 12.42
C GLN A 138 -4.06 1.87 11.56
N HIS A 139 -4.72 2.97 11.93
CA HIS A 139 -4.49 4.28 11.32
C HIS A 139 -3.01 4.70 11.48
N HIS A 140 -2.47 4.57 12.69
CA HIS A 140 -1.08 4.93 12.99
C HIS A 140 -0.08 4.11 12.18
N TYR A 141 -0.25 2.79 12.10
CA TYR A 141 0.62 1.93 11.29
C TYR A 141 0.56 2.31 9.82
N GLU A 142 -0.63 2.48 9.25
CA GLU A 142 -0.78 2.80 7.84
C GLU A 142 -0.23 4.18 7.50
N LEU A 143 -0.49 5.19 8.32
CA LEU A 143 0.08 6.53 8.15
C LEU A 143 1.60 6.50 8.21
N SER A 144 2.16 5.73 9.15
CA SER A 144 3.62 5.58 9.30
C SER A 144 4.25 4.88 8.09
N ALA A 145 3.58 3.84 7.56
CA ALA A 145 4.00 3.20 6.33
C ALA A 145 4.00 4.18 5.16
N TYR A 146 2.90 4.90 4.91
CA TYR A 146 2.85 5.88 3.82
C TYR A 146 3.96 6.93 3.92
N ARG A 147 4.27 7.44 5.12
CA ARG A 147 5.38 8.39 5.33
C ARG A 147 6.74 7.83 4.91
N ARG A 148 7.03 6.58 5.26
CA ARG A 148 8.29 5.90 4.89
C ARG A 148 8.34 5.54 3.41
N LEU A 149 7.20 5.17 2.84
CA LEU A 149 7.04 4.80 1.44
C LEU A 149 6.88 5.99 0.49
N ALA A 150 7.16 7.22 0.95
CA ALA A 150 7.11 8.43 0.13
C ALA A 150 7.82 8.29 -1.25
N PRO A 151 9.00 7.64 -1.37
CA PRO A 151 9.65 7.44 -2.67
C PRO A 151 8.87 6.56 -3.66
N LEU A 152 7.95 5.72 -3.18
CA LEU A 152 7.16 4.78 -3.99
C LEU A 152 5.74 5.28 -4.27
N GLN A 153 5.35 6.41 -3.67
CA GLN A 153 4.01 6.97 -3.83
C GLN A 153 3.77 7.53 -5.24
N GLY A 154 2.59 7.26 -5.78
CA GLY A 154 2.21 7.63 -7.14
C GLY A 154 2.76 6.69 -8.22
N THR A 155 3.58 5.71 -7.86
CA THR A 155 4.04 4.63 -8.74
C THR A 155 3.49 3.31 -8.25
N PHE A 156 4.17 2.58 -7.38
CA PHE A 156 3.71 1.27 -6.92
C PHE A 156 2.90 1.33 -5.63
N VAL A 157 2.85 2.48 -4.97
CA VAL A 157 2.03 2.75 -3.77
C VAL A 157 1.14 3.97 -4.06
N PRO A 158 -0.13 4.02 -3.59
CA PRO A 158 -0.96 5.21 -3.73
C PRO A 158 -0.32 6.43 -3.08
N ARG A 159 -0.55 7.62 -3.64
CA ARG A 159 -0.23 8.87 -2.92
C ARG A 159 -1.07 8.98 -1.65
N CYS A 160 -0.46 9.41 -0.55
CA CYS A 160 -1.13 9.81 0.68
C CYS A 160 -1.09 11.34 0.76
N TYR A 161 -2.23 11.96 0.51
CA TYR A 161 -2.38 13.43 0.51
C TYR A 161 -2.40 14.00 1.93
N GLY A 162 -2.75 13.18 2.92
CA GLY A 162 -2.73 13.61 4.31
C GLY A 162 -3.62 12.75 5.22
N THR A 163 -3.75 13.24 6.44
CA THR A 163 -4.53 12.63 7.52
C THR A 163 -5.36 13.69 8.23
N GLY A 164 -6.38 13.26 8.94
CA GLY A 164 -7.17 14.14 9.79
C GLY A 164 -8.22 13.38 10.56
N VAL A 165 -9.28 14.08 10.97
CA VAL A 165 -10.42 13.48 11.66
C VAL A 165 -11.74 13.81 10.97
N LEU A 166 -12.65 12.84 10.96
CA LEU A 166 -14.02 13.01 10.50
C LEU A 166 -14.90 13.53 11.64
N LYS A 167 -15.57 14.67 11.43
CA LYS A 167 -16.56 15.18 12.38
C LYS A 167 -17.92 14.54 12.11
N LEU A 168 -18.38 13.73 13.06
CA LEU A 168 -19.71 13.13 13.02
C LEU A 168 -20.61 13.76 14.09
N PRO A 169 -21.89 14.06 13.78
CA PRO A 169 -22.83 14.56 14.77
C PRO A 169 -23.11 13.47 15.81
N ASN A 170 -23.25 13.87 17.08
CA ASN A 170 -23.61 12.99 18.20
C ASN A 170 -22.65 11.80 18.37
N ARG A 171 -21.34 12.04 18.25
CA ARG A 171 -20.30 11.05 18.53
C ARG A 171 -19.29 11.62 19.54
N HIS A 172 -18.80 10.76 20.43
CA HIS A 172 -17.68 11.09 21.31
C HIS A 172 -16.34 10.69 20.68
N ILE A 173 -16.37 9.84 19.66
CA ILE A 173 -15.21 9.50 18.83
C ILE A 173 -15.31 10.28 17.51
N CYS A 174 -14.26 11.02 17.16
CA CYS A 174 -14.04 11.53 15.81
C CYS A 174 -13.11 10.54 15.09
N PRO A 175 -13.59 9.69 14.17
CA PRO A 175 -12.76 8.71 13.51
C PRO A 175 -11.59 9.37 12.76
N ASP A 176 -10.41 8.77 12.87
CA ASP A 176 -9.27 9.17 12.04
C ASP A 176 -9.53 8.83 10.57
N VAL A 177 -8.96 9.64 9.69
CA VAL A 177 -9.05 9.46 8.24
C VAL A 177 -7.70 9.57 7.55
N LEU A 178 -7.55 8.81 6.47
CA LEU A 178 -6.48 8.99 5.48
C LEU A 178 -7.07 9.42 4.14
N LEU A 179 -6.40 10.38 3.49
CA LEU A 179 -6.71 10.84 2.14
C LEU A 179 -5.71 10.21 1.19
N LEU A 180 -6.18 9.35 0.28
CA LEU A 180 -5.35 8.53 -0.59
C LEU A 180 -5.69 8.75 -2.07
N GLU A 181 -4.74 8.50 -2.96
CA GLU A 181 -4.94 8.44 -4.40
C GLU A 181 -6.06 7.45 -4.74
N TYR A 182 -7.04 7.90 -5.53
CA TYR A 182 -7.96 7.00 -6.20
C TYR A 182 -7.29 6.48 -7.47
N VAL A 183 -7.17 5.16 -7.59
CA VAL A 183 -6.60 4.50 -8.77
C VAL A 183 -7.74 4.19 -9.75
N PRO A 184 -7.92 4.96 -10.84
CA PRO A 184 -9.06 4.82 -11.73
C PRO A 184 -8.97 3.53 -12.55
N ASP A 185 -10.10 2.91 -12.86
CA ASP A 185 -10.19 1.64 -13.62
C ASP A 185 -9.32 0.50 -13.04
N ALA A 186 -9.00 0.56 -11.75
CA ALA A 186 -8.23 -0.47 -11.08
C ALA A 186 -9.03 -1.77 -10.91
N ARG A 187 -8.36 -2.90 -11.14
CA ARG A 187 -8.88 -4.25 -10.83
C ARG A 187 -7.91 -4.98 -9.92
N ARG A 188 -8.45 -5.82 -9.03
CA ARG A 188 -7.64 -6.64 -8.11
C ARG A 188 -6.93 -7.75 -8.89
N LEU A 189 -5.78 -8.21 -8.40
CA LEU A 189 -5.00 -9.31 -9.01
C LEU A 189 -5.87 -10.54 -9.31
N ASP A 190 -6.80 -10.91 -8.43
CA ASP A 190 -7.71 -12.05 -8.59
C ASP A 190 -8.83 -11.84 -9.64
N THR A 191 -8.93 -10.65 -10.24
CA THR A 191 -10.01 -10.27 -11.17
C THR A 191 -9.54 -9.80 -12.54
N VAL A 192 -8.23 -9.66 -12.72
CA VAL A 192 -7.60 -9.28 -13.99
C VAL A 192 -7.36 -10.54 -14.82
N ASP A 193 -7.44 -10.44 -16.14
CA ASP A 193 -7.01 -11.53 -17.02
C ASP A 193 -5.47 -11.57 -17.06
N PRO A 194 -4.81 -12.66 -16.63
CA PRO A 194 -3.36 -12.78 -16.64
C PRO A 194 -2.73 -12.54 -18.02
N GLN A 195 -3.44 -12.83 -19.12
CA GLN A 195 -2.94 -12.63 -20.47
C GLN A 195 -2.73 -11.15 -20.82
N ASN A 196 -3.38 -10.24 -20.07
CA ASN A 196 -3.27 -8.80 -20.28
C ASN A 196 -2.19 -8.15 -19.40
N VAL A 197 -1.58 -8.90 -18.48
CA VAL A 197 -0.55 -8.37 -17.58
C VAL A 197 0.83 -8.70 -18.12
N ASP A 198 1.58 -7.66 -18.47
CA ASP A 198 2.98 -7.82 -18.87
C ASP A 198 3.82 -8.32 -17.69
N SER A 199 4.64 -9.35 -17.91
CA SER A 199 5.54 -9.93 -16.93
C SER A 199 6.50 -8.93 -16.28
N SER A 200 6.82 -7.83 -16.95
CA SER A 200 7.63 -6.73 -16.37
C SER A 200 6.91 -6.02 -15.23
N ILE A 201 5.58 -5.87 -15.28
CA ILE A 201 4.79 -5.26 -14.20
C ILE A 201 4.81 -6.17 -12.97
N ALA A 202 4.65 -7.48 -13.17
CA ALA A 202 4.71 -8.46 -12.08
C ALA A 202 6.09 -8.48 -11.40
N ARG A 203 7.17 -8.41 -12.18
CA ARG A 203 8.53 -8.27 -11.63
C ARG A 203 8.72 -6.97 -10.86
N ALA A 204 8.28 -5.85 -11.43
CA ALA A 204 8.36 -4.56 -10.77
C ALA A 204 7.60 -4.53 -9.43
N LEU A 205 6.44 -5.21 -9.34
CA LEU A 205 5.73 -5.40 -8.08
C LEU A 205 6.54 -6.19 -7.05
N LEU A 206 7.21 -7.26 -7.47
CA LEU A 206 8.07 -8.07 -6.60
C LEU A 206 9.29 -7.28 -6.11
N ASP A 207 9.96 -6.56 -7.02
CA ASP A 207 11.07 -5.67 -6.70
C ASP A 207 10.63 -4.53 -5.75
N THR A 208 9.38 -4.05 -5.91
CA THR A 208 8.79 -3.05 -5.02
C THR A 208 8.65 -3.59 -3.59
N VAL A 209 8.29 -4.87 -3.40
CA VAL A 209 8.23 -5.46 -2.05
C VAL A 209 9.62 -5.43 -1.39
N GLY A 210 10.68 -5.72 -2.15
CA GLY A 210 12.06 -5.53 -1.67
C GLY A 210 12.34 -4.09 -1.22
N GLN A 211 11.96 -3.11 -2.05
CA GLN A 211 12.12 -1.68 -1.72
C GLN A 211 11.29 -1.25 -0.51
N ILE A 212 10.09 -1.80 -0.31
CA ILE A 212 9.27 -1.57 0.88
C ILE A 212 10.04 -2.00 2.15
N HIS A 213 10.69 -3.17 2.11
CA HIS A 213 11.51 -3.66 3.22
C HIS A 213 12.76 -2.81 3.45
N GLU A 214 13.43 -2.35 2.39
CA GLU A 214 14.58 -1.44 2.47
C GLU A 214 14.21 -0.09 3.09
N LEU A 215 12.98 0.37 2.87
CA LEU A 215 12.41 1.57 3.49
C LEU A 215 11.92 1.33 4.94
N GLY A 216 12.18 0.14 5.49
CA GLY A 216 11.87 -0.19 6.87
C GLY A 216 10.37 -0.36 7.11
N VAL A 217 9.65 -0.99 6.18
CA VAL A 217 8.22 -1.32 6.32
C VAL A 217 8.02 -2.80 5.96
N THR A 218 7.18 -3.51 6.72
CA THR A 218 6.60 -4.81 6.32
C THR A 218 5.09 -4.62 6.19
N HIS A 219 4.45 -5.25 5.21
CA HIS A 219 3.01 -5.16 4.97
C HIS A 219 2.19 -6.08 5.90
N LEU A 220 2.69 -7.28 6.23
CA LEU A 220 2.11 -8.27 7.15
C LEU A 220 0.70 -8.80 6.82
N ASN A 221 0.14 -8.41 5.67
CA ASN A 221 -1.19 -8.83 5.26
C ASN A 221 -1.31 -8.89 3.73
N PHE A 222 -0.26 -9.31 3.04
CA PHE A 222 -0.31 -9.46 1.59
C PHE A 222 -1.37 -10.49 1.19
N ASN A 223 -2.27 -10.08 0.30
CA ASN A 223 -3.19 -10.97 -0.42
C ASN A 223 -3.50 -10.37 -1.80
N GLU A 224 -4.06 -11.18 -2.70
CA GLU A 224 -4.38 -10.76 -4.08
C GLU A 224 -5.33 -9.55 -4.13
N GLY A 225 -6.15 -9.35 -3.10
CA GLY A 225 -7.02 -8.19 -3.01
C GLY A 225 -6.27 -6.88 -2.73
N HIS A 226 -5.05 -6.92 -2.20
CA HIS A 226 -4.22 -5.74 -1.91
C HIS A 226 -3.29 -5.35 -3.07
N VAL A 227 -3.39 -6.04 -4.20
CA VAL A 227 -2.67 -5.73 -5.42
C VAL A 227 -3.68 -5.31 -6.48
N LEU A 228 -3.53 -4.08 -6.97
CA LEU A 228 -4.35 -3.52 -8.01
C LEU A 228 -3.55 -3.39 -9.32
N PHE A 229 -4.20 -3.63 -10.44
CA PHE A 229 -3.69 -3.33 -11.77
C PHE A 229 -4.55 -2.27 -12.42
N THR A 230 -3.89 -1.31 -13.08
CA THR A 230 -4.56 -0.20 -13.76
C THR A 230 -3.85 0.14 -15.08
N PRO A 231 -4.59 0.49 -16.14
CA PRO A 231 -6.04 0.27 -16.32
C PRO A 231 -6.38 -1.23 -16.29
N GLY A 232 -7.56 -1.60 -15.80
CA GLY A 232 -7.89 -3.01 -15.50
C GLY A 232 -8.01 -3.90 -16.74
N GLY A 233 -8.29 -3.31 -17.91
CA GLY A 233 -8.37 -4.03 -19.19
C GLY A 233 -7.04 -4.24 -19.90
N CYS A 234 -6.09 -3.34 -19.70
CA CYS A 234 -4.73 -3.42 -20.26
C CYS A 234 -3.76 -2.79 -19.26
N PRO A 235 -3.40 -3.52 -18.20
CA PRO A 235 -2.56 -2.99 -17.13
C PRO A 235 -1.24 -2.43 -17.62
N THR A 236 -0.93 -1.21 -17.18
CA THR A 236 0.38 -0.58 -17.38
C THR A 236 1.06 -0.28 -16.04
N ARG A 237 0.36 -0.49 -14.92
CA ARG A 237 0.82 -0.19 -13.56
C ARG A 237 0.21 -1.19 -12.58
N GLY A 238 1.05 -1.71 -11.69
CA GLY A 238 0.65 -2.44 -10.49
C GLY A 238 0.74 -1.53 -9.26
N VAL A 239 -0.18 -1.67 -8.31
CA VAL A 239 -0.24 -0.85 -7.09
C VAL A 239 -0.51 -1.74 -5.88
N ILE A 240 0.28 -1.58 -4.82
CA ILE A 240 0.13 -2.24 -3.52
C ILE A 240 -0.61 -1.29 -2.59
N ILE A 241 -1.67 -1.77 -1.95
CA ILE A 241 -2.56 -0.97 -1.09
C ILE A 241 -2.76 -1.61 0.28
N ASP A 242 -3.36 -0.84 1.21
CA ASP A 242 -3.85 -1.32 2.52
C ASP A 242 -2.75 -1.73 3.51
N PHE A 243 -1.95 -0.75 3.94
CA PHE A 243 -0.92 -0.91 4.97
C PHE A 243 -1.48 -0.85 6.40
N GLY A 244 -2.78 -1.13 6.60
CA GLY A 244 -3.46 -1.09 7.91
C GLY A 244 -2.93 -2.09 8.95
N TRP A 245 -2.11 -3.04 8.52
CA TRP A 245 -1.48 -4.06 9.35
C TRP A 245 0.04 -4.03 9.30
N SER A 246 0.63 -3.00 8.66
CA SER A 246 2.07 -2.94 8.49
C SER A 246 2.81 -2.84 9.82
N SER A 247 4.05 -3.31 9.85
CA SER A 247 5.04 -2.93 10.86
C SER A 247 6.11 -2.04 10.23
N TYR A 248 6.91 -1.38 11.05
CA TYR A 248 7.99 -0.53 10.60
C TYR A 248 9.23 -0.69 11.46
N ARG A 249 10.38 -0.51 10.83
CA ARG A 249 11.69 -0.63 11.46
C ARG A 249 11.86 0.42 12.56
N GLY A 250 12.15 -0.04 13.77
CA GLY A 250 12.41 0.83 14.91
C GLY A 250 13.73 1.59 14.78
N ASP A 251 13.82 2.80 15.35
CA ASP A 251 15.04 3.64 15.26
C ASP A 251 16.28 2.99 15.92
N LEU A 252 16.06 2.07 16.87
CA LEU A 252 17.11 1.34 17.58
C LEU A 252 17.27 -0.10 17.11
N GLU A 253 16.51 -0.52 16.09
CA GLU A 253 16.50 -1.89 15.59
C GLU A 253 17.70 -2.13 14.66
N SER A 254 18.49 -3.16 14.97
CA SER A 254 19.66 -3.55 14.18
C SER A 254 19.26 -4.11 12.81
N ASP A 255 20.20 -4.14 11.87
CA ASP A 255 19.97 -4.74 10.54
C ASP A 255 19.64 -6.24 10.64
N VAL A 256 20.15 -6.92 11.67
CA VAL A 256 19.89 -8.34 11.90
C VAL A 256 18.46 -8.55 12.38
N GLU A 257 18.03 -7.81 13.41
CA GLU A 257 16.65 -7.88 13.92
C GLU A 257 15.64 -7.51 12.82
N TRP A 258 15.90 -6.42 12.07
CA TRP A 258 15.03 -6.02 10.97
C TRP A 258 14.95 -7.08 9.88
N LYS A 259 16.09 -7.72 9.55
CA LYS A 259 16.11 -8.81 8.58
C LYS A 259 15.29 -10.02 9.06
N GLU A 260 15.37 -10.37 10.34
CA GLU A 260 14.55 -11.43 10.94
C GLU A 260 13.05 -11.10 10.86
N GLU A 261 12.67 -9.85 11.14
CA GLU A 261 11.29 -9.37 11.00
C GLU A 261 10.80 -9.42 9.55
N VAL A 262 11.63 -8.98 8.59
CA VAL A 262 11.33 -9.06 7.15
C VAL A 262 11.16 -10.52 6.71
N GLU A 263 12.02 -11.43 7.14
CA GLU A 263 11.90 -12.86 6.85
C GLU A 263 10.63 -13.46 7.49
N ALA A 264 10.32 -13.08 8.73
CA ALA A 264 9.13 -13.54 9.45
C ALA A 264 7.81 -13.02 8.85
N SER A 265 7.83 -11.83 8.23
CA SER A 265 6.65 -11.25 7.57
C SER A 265 6.11 -12.11 6.44
N GLY A 266 6.99 -12.81 5.72
CA GLY A 266 6.65 -13.59 4.52
C GLY A 266 6.18 -12.77 3.32
N ASP A 267 6.20 -11.44 3.37
CA ASP A 267 5.58 -10.56 2.37
C ASP A 267 6.08 -10.84 0.93
N TYR A 268 7.40 -10.99 0.78
CA TYR A 268 8.03 -11.30 -0.50
C TYR A 268 7.60 -12.66 -1.04
N GLU A 269 7.61 -13.69 -0.20
CA GLU A 269 7.23 -15.05 -0.60
C GLU A 269 5.72 -15.15 -0.92
N PHE A 270 4.87 -14.44 -0.18
CA PHE A 270 3.44 -14.35 -0.49
C PHE A 270 3.20 -13.65 -1.82
N MET A 271 3.82 -12.49 -2.08
CA MET A 271 3.72 -11.80 -3.37
C MET A 271 4.17 -12.71 -4.52
N LYS A 272 5.33 -13.36 -4.39
CA LYS A 272 5.88 -14.29 -5.37
C LYS A 272 4.92 -15.45 -5.64
N LEU A 273 4.33 -16.04 -4.59
CA LEU A 273 3.35 -17.12 -4.71
C LEU A 273 2.10 -16.67 -5.46
N TYR A 274 1.53 -15.51 -5.12
CA TYR A 274 0.33 -15.00 -5.76
C TYR A 274 0.55 -14.67 -7.23
N LEU A 275 1.65 -14.01 -7.56
CA LEU A 275 1.98 -13.70 -8.95
C LEU A 275 2.29 -14.97 -9.76
N LYS A 276 2.97 -15.97 -9.18
CA LYS A 276 3.19 -17.28 -9.83
C LYS A 276 1.87 -18.00 -10.12
N ARG A 277 0.95 -18.01 -9.16
CA ARG A 277 -0.39 -18.59 -9.33
C ARG A 277 -1.17 -17.87 -10.44
N PHE A 278 -1.09 -16.54 -10.44
CA PHE A 278 -1.79 -15.69 -11.40
C PHE A 278 -1.28 -15.86 -12.83
N LEU A 279 0.05 -15.80 -13.04
CA LEU A 279 0.66 -15.91 -14.37
C LEU A 279 0.73 -17.34 -14.90
N GLY A 280 0.63 -18.34 -14.02
CA GLY A 280 0.79 -19.75 -14.40
C GLY A 280 2.23 -20.17 -14.73
N SER A 281 3.21 -19.28 -14.52
CA SER A 281 4.63 -19.51 -14.76
C SER A 281 5.48 -19.03 -13.59
N ASP A 282 6.68 -19.59 -13.45
CA ASP A 282 7.62 -19.15 -12.41
C ASP A 282 8.23 -17.79 -12.78
N ILE A 283 8.04 -16.77 -11.95
CA ILE A 283 8.64 -15.45 -12.17
C ILE A 283 10.17 -15.54 -12.21
N GLU A 284 10.80 -16.46 -11.49
CA GLU A 284 12.26 -16.63 -11.57
C GLU A 284 12.71 -17.14 -12.94
N SER A 285 11.86 -17.88 -13.65
CA SER A 285 12.14 -18.24 -15.05
C SER A 285 12.13 -17.02 -15.96
N ILE A 286 11.37 -15.98 -15.60
CA ILE A 286 11.33 -14.70 -16.32
C ILE A 286 12.61 -13.90 -16.08
N TYR A 287 13.10 -13.81 -14.82
CA TYR A 287 14.41 -13.20 -14.54
C TYR A 287 15.54 -13.91 -15.30
N LYS A 288 15.47 -15.24 -15.42
CA LYS A 288 16.42 -16.04 -16.19
C LYS A 288 16.30 -15.87 -17.71
N GLN A 289 15.13 -15.51 -18.24
CA GLN A 289 14.92 -15.27 -19.67
C GLN A 289 15.43 -13.88 -20.11
N ASP A 290 15.41 -12.89 -19.22
CA ASP A 290 16.03 -11.57 -19.46
C ASP A 290 17.55 -11.59 -19.31
N THR A 291 18.10 -12.66 -18.73
CA THR A 291 19.52 -12.95 -18.84
C THR A 291 19.72 -13.74 -20.14
N ILE A 292 20.24 -13.10 -21.19
CA ILE A 292 20.62 -13.83 -22.41
C ILE A 292 21.72 -14.82 -22.03
N TYR A 293 21.34 -16.07 -21.80
CA TYR A 293 22.25 -17.19 -21.86
C TYR A 293 22.41 -17.55 -23.33
N SER A 294 23.56 -17.24 -23.92
CA SER A 294 24.01 -17.92 -25.13
C SER A 294 24.48 -19.33 -24.74
N VAL A 295 23.54 -20.20 -24.38
CA VAL A 295 23.82 -21.62 -24.16
C VAL A 295 23.37 -22.37 -25.39
N TRP A 296 24.34 -22.91 -26.13
CA TRP A 296 24.09 -23.85 -27.22
C TRP A 296 23.66 -25.22 -26.65
N GLU A 297 23.07 -26.07 -27.48
CA GLU A 297 22.40 -27.35 -27.14
C GLU A 297 23.21 -28.37 -26.32
N ASP A 298 24.51 -28.15 -26.07
CA ASP A 298 25.38 -29.06 -25.32
C ASP A 298 25.63 -28.67 -23.85
N GLY A 299 24.97 -27.62 -23.35
CA GLY A 299 25.02 -27.24 -21.94
C GLY A 299 26.37 -26.66 -21.48
N LYS A 300 27.24 -26.27 -22.42
CA LYS A 300 28.48 -25.56 -22.13
C LYS A 300 28.28 -24.07 -22.31
N VAL A 301 28.56 -23.29 -21.27
CA VAL A 301 28.81 -21.86 -21.41
C VAL A 301 30.21 -21.74 -22.04
N PRO A 302 30.36 -21.26 -23.29
CA PRO A 302 31.70 -21.00 -23.78
C PRO A 302 32.34 -19.96 -22.87
N PHE A 303 33.62 -20.14 -22.54
CA PHE A 303 34.43 -19.01 -22.09
C PHE A 303 34.44 -18.04 -23.26
N VAL A 304 33.54 -17.07 -23.23
CA VAL A 304 33.49 -16.00 -24.22
C VAL A 304 34.69 -15.12 -23.89
N SER A 305 35.68 -15.08 -24.78
CA SER A 305 36.80 -14.18 -24.57
C SER A 305 36.28 -12.74 -24.60
N ALA A 306 36.98 -11.81 -23.96
CA ALA A 306 36.62 -10.39 -24.05
C ALA A 306 36.59 -9.91 -25.52
N GLU A 307 37.33 -10.59 -26.40
CA GLU A 307 37.37 -10.34 -27.85
C GLU A 307 36.06 -10.76 -28.52
N ASP A 308 35.51 -11.94 -28.20
CA ASP A 308 34.23 -12.41 -28.74
C ASP A 308 33.03 -11.53 -28.27
N ILE A 309 33.08 -11.01 -27.03
CA ILE A 309 32.09 -10.03 -26.54
C ILE A 309 32.22 -8.72 -27.33
N GLY A 310 33.46 -8.29 -27.61
CA GLY A 310 33.75 -7.11 -28.41
C GLY A 310 33.24 -7.23 -29.85
N GLU A 311 33.46 -8.38 -30.50
CA GLU A 311 32.96 -8.65 -31.85
C GLU A 311 31.43 -8.69 -31.90
N LEU A 312 30.78 -9.37 -30.95
CA LEU A 312 29.32 -9.40 -30.88
C LEU A 312 28.71 -8.01 -30.64
N ALA A 313 29.34 -7.19 -29.79
CA ALA A 313 28.92 -5.81 -29.57
C ALA A 313 29.12 -4.96 -30.84
N ALA A 314 30.22 -5.14 -31.56
CA ALA A 314 30.49 -4.46 -32.83
C ALA A 314 29.47 -4.84 -33.92
N ASP A 315 29.14 -6.13 -34.05
CA ASP A 315 28.15 -6.63 -35.00
C ASP A 315 26.74 -6.13 -34.66
N LEU A 316 26.37 -6.10 -33.37
CA LEU A 316 25.11 -5.52 -32.92
C LEU A 316 25.01 -4.03 -33.25
N LEU A 317 26.07 -3.26 -32.97
CA LEU A 317 26.15 -1.84 -33.29
C LEU A 317 26.06 -1.60 -34.81
N ALA A 318 26.81 -2.36 -35.62
CA ALA A 318 26.78 -2.27 -37.07
C ALA A 318 25.39 -2.62 -37.64
N SER A 319 24.70 -3.61 -37.07
CA SER A 319 23.34 -3.98 -37.50
C SER A 319 22.28 -2.95 -37.13
N TRP A 320 22.53 -2.13 -36.10
CA TRP A 320 21.63 -1.10 -35.60
C TRP A 320 21.83 0.27 -36.26
N GLU A 321 23.06 0.66 -36.61
CA GLU A 321 23.33 1.84 -37.44
C GLU A 321 22.58 1.77 -38.79
N VAL A 322 22.45 0.57 -39.36
CA VAL A 322 21.66 0.34 -40.58
C VAL A 322 20.16 0.63 -40.38
N ARG A 323 19.65 0.50 -39.15
CA ARG A 323 18.23 0.68 -38.84
C ARG A 323 17.87 2.08 -38.34
N GLN A 324 18.79 2.81 -37.70
CA GLN A 324 18.54 4.16 -37.17
C GLN A 324 19.79 5.07 -37.22
N PRO A 325 19.99 5.85 -38.31
CA PRO A 325 21.25 6.53 -38.60
C PRO A 325 21.56 7.80 -37.76
N ASN A 326 20.77 8.14 -36.73
CA ASN A 326 20.91 9.39 -35.96
C ASN A 326 20.91 9.20 -34.44
N TRP A 327 21.28 8.02 -33.95
CA TRP A 327 21.26 7.75 -32.51
C TRP A 327 22.63 7.99 -31.87
N ASN A 328 22.72 8.96 -30.96
CA ASN A 328 23.92 9.27 -30.20
C ASN A 328 23.65 8.97 -28.71
N ARG A 329 24.03 7.77 -28.24
CA ARG A 329 24.01 7.39 -26.81
C ARG A 329 25.14 6.41 -26.49
N ASP A 330 25.69 6.53 -25.29
CA ASP A 330 26.68 5.61 -24.74
C ASP A 330 26.04 4.25 -24.43
N VAL A 331 26.66 3.16 -24.86
CA VAL A 331 26.26 1.78 -24.50
C VAL A 331 27.17 1.31 -23.38
N ILE A 332 26.61 1.06 -22.19
CA ILE A 332 27.35 0.54 -21.04
C ILE A 332 27.05 -0.94 -20.89
N ILE A 333 28.08 -1.79 -21.06
CA ILE A 333 27.99 -3.24 -20.86
C ILE A 333 28.54 -3.54 -19.46
N HIS A 334 27.69 -4.06 -18.57
CA HIS A 334 28.12 -4.53 -17.24
C HIS A 334 28.58 -5.99 -17.32
N GLY A 335 29.89 -6.22 -17.18
CA GLY A 335 30.47 -7.55 -17.01
C GLY A 335 30.62 -7.93 -15.53
N LEU A 336 30.52 -9.22 -15.20
CA LEU A 336 30.87 -9.73 -13.88
C LEU A 336 32.36 -9.46 -13.59
N SER A 337 32.65 -8.81 -12.46
CA SER A 337 34.02 -8.59 -11.98
C SER A 337 34.70 -9.93 -11.70
N LEU A 338 35.49 -10.42 -12.65
CA LEU A 338 36.39 -11.55 -12.42
C LEU A 338 37.53 -11.07 -11.52
N ASN A 339 37.54 -11.52 -10.27
CA ASN A 339 38.70 -11.42 -9.38
C ASN A 339 39.88 -12.21 -9.98
N SER A 340 40.67 -11.57 -10.85
CA SER A 340 42.00 -12.04 -11.21
C SER A 340 43.00 -10.90 -10.96
N LYS A 341 44.10 -11.22 -10.29
CA LYS A 341 45.03 -10.26 -9.69
C LYS A 341 45.96 -9.55 -10.67
N ASP A 342 45.77 -9.65 -11.98
CA ASP A 342 46.71 -9.05 -12.94
C ASP A 342 46.06 -8.68 -14.27
N VAL A 343 45.47 -7.48 -14.39
CA VAL A 343 45.32 -6.77 -15.68
C VAL A 343 45.35 -5.25 -15.47
N ARG A 344 46.12 -4.52 -16.28
CA ARG A 344 46.13 -3.04 -16.32
C ARG A 344 44.91 -2.52 -17.10
N PRO A 345 44.34 -1.36 -16.75
CA PRO A 345 43.19 -0.81 -17.46
C PRO A 345 43.58 -0.41 -18.90
N LEU A 346 42.75 -0.81 -19.86
CA LEU A 346 42.74 -0.26 -21.22
C LEU A 346 41.76 0.93 -21.22
N CYS A 347 42.25 2.14 -21.46
CA CYS A 347 41.40 3.25 -21.88
C CYS A 347 41.32 3.24 -23.41
N LEU A 348 40.10 3.19 -23.95
CA LEU A 348 39.80 3.59 -25.33
C LEU A 348 38.83 4.76 -25.26
N LEU A 349 39.15 5.82 -26.00
CA LEU A 349 38.34 7.02 -26.23
C LEU A 349 37.31 6.77 -27.32
#